data_AF-A0A3N8HQ15-F1
#
_entry.id   AF-A0A3N8HQ15-F1
#
_cell.length_a   1.000
_cell.length_b   1.000
_cell.length_c   1.000
_cell.angle_alpha   90.00
_cell.angle_beta   90.00
_cell.angle_gamma   90.00
#
_symmetry.space_group_name_H-M   'P 1'
#
loop_
_entity.id
_entity.type
_entity.pdbx_description
1 polymer ?
#
loop_
_entity_poly.entity_id
_entity_poly.type
_entity_poly.pdbx_seq_one_letter_code
_entity_poly.pdbx_strand_id
1 'polypeptide(L)'
;MMIVRCLAYVTCALALGACSSDCRNLFASSHSTSCTVAWGAAIVAVAPVALVSNAIDEHRQNAREEDTWKRWNAGDPPIVAQCVVNCRVPLRVTQSKSDEYQQLFARSLDQIIGWWGEHPTPGQLPVVAAAYKYKGWRLMRSDPAAAEAYLRKAAVMVAAPEMAEGLKSDYFPIGVVLNNQSYYVDMAQEIQESLMVLRFKKDGANADDFRCQPIAAWPPSYSVKLDKACDGAYQQLYDPEFKTISYRYQRIDSVYEPVQQK
;
A
#
# COMPACT_ATOMS: atom_id res chain seq x y z
N MET A 1 4.93 -23.18 8.98
CA MET A 1 3.49 -23.47 9.22
C MET A 1 3.18 -24.92 9.58
N MET A 2 3.84 -25.94 8.99
CA MET A 2 3.51 -27.36 9.23
C MET A 2 3.88 -27.86 10.65
N ILE A 3 4.98 -27.38 11.21
CA ILE A 3 5.50 -27.79 12.53
C ILE A 3 4.59 -27.32 13.69
N VAL A 4 4.06 -26.10 13.59
CA VAL A 4 3.15 -25.52 14.60
C VAL A 4 1.82 -26.27 14.66
N ARG A 5 1.31 -26.71 13.50
CA ARG A 5 0.09 -27.54 13.43
C ARG A 5 0.31 -28.91 14.07
N CYS A 6 1.43 -29.59 13.78
CA CYS A 6 1.76 -30.88 14.39
C CYS A 6 1.88 -30.80 15.92
N LEU A 7 2.48 -29.74 16.47
CA LEU A 7 2.63 -29.56 17.91
C LEU A 7 1.30 -29.26 18.62
N ALA A 8 0.39 -28.48 18.00
CA ALA A 8 -0.96 -28.25 18.53
C ALA A 8 -1.80 -29.53 18.58
N TYR A 9 -1.66 -30.43 17.59
CA TYR A 9 -2.31 -31.74 17.62
C TYR A 9 -1.76 -32.65 18.72
N VAL A 10 -0.45 -32.61 18.97
CA VAL A 10 0.20 -33.41 20.03
C VAL A 10 -0.17 -32.90 21.42
N THR A 11 -0.26 -31.59 21.64
CA THR A 11 -0.70 -31.03 22.93
C THR A 11 -2.20 -31.21 23.19
N CYS A 12 -3.06 -31.12 22.17
CA CYS A 12 -4.47 -31.48 22.30
C CYS A 12 -4.67 -32.98 22.59
N ALA A 13 -3.88 -33.86 21.97
CA ALA A 13 -3.95 -35.31 22.23
C ALA A 13 -3.48 -35.68 23.65
N LEU A 14 -2.46 -34.99 24.17
CA LEU A 14 -1.98 -35.18 25.54
C LEU A 14 -2.94 -34.62 26.59
N ALA A 15 -3.62 -33.50 26.30
CA ALA A 15 -4.65 -32.93 27.18
C ALA A 15 -5.93 -33.78 27.23
N LEU A 16 -6.30 -34.46 26.13
CA LEU A 16 -7.44 -35.37 26.08
C LEU A 16 -7.14 -36.75 26.70
N GLY A 17 -5.90 -37.25 26.58
CA GLY A 17 -5.49 -38.53 27.16
C GLY A 17 -5.34 -38.53 28.69
N ALA A 18 -4.99 -37.38 29.30
CA ALA A 18 -4.86 -37.26 30.75
C ALA A 18 -6.19 -37.05 31.49
N CYS A 19 -7.25 -36.62 30.78
CA CYS A 19 -8.59 -36.47 31.35
C CYS A 19 -9.47 -37.72 31.17
N SER A 20 -9.07 -38.70 30.37
CA SER A 20 -9.90 -39.88 30.06
C SER A 20 -9.68 -41.08 30.98
N SER A 21 -8.68 -41.07 31.87
CA SER A 21 -8.40 -42.21 32.77
C SER A 21 -9.19 -42.20 34.08
N ASP A 22 -9.94 -41.15 34.41
CA ASP A 22 -10.68 -41.02 35.69
C ASP A 22 -12.16 -40.58 35.55
N CYS A 23 -12.85 -41.00 34.49
CA CYS A 23 -14.29 -40.72 34.32
C CYS A 23 -15.19 -41.92 34.69
N ARG A 24 -15.12 -42.34 35.96
CA ARG A 24 -16.24 -42.98 36.67
C ARG A 24 -16.34 -42.42 38.08
N ASN A 25 -16.81 -41.18 38.22
CA ASN A 25 -17.68 -40.70 39.30
C ASN A 25 -17.96 -39.21 39.12
N LEU A 26 -19.19 -38.90 38.71
CA LEU A 26 -19.66 -37.58 38.29
C LEU A 26 -20.06 -36.63 39.45
N PHE A 27 -19.69 -36.95 40.70
CA PHE A 27 -20.03 -36.14 41.88
C PHE A 27 -18.98 -36.24 43.01
N ALA A 28 -17.73 -35.86 42.76
CA ALA A 28 -16.74 -35.67 43.81
C ALA A 28 -16.07 -34.28 43.68
N SER A 29 -16.20 -33.46 44.73
CA SER A 29 -15.79 -32.07 44.84
C SER A 29 -14.29 -31.87 45.08
N SER A 30 -13.42 -32.67 44.48
CA SER A 30 -11.96 -32.47 44.54
C SER A 30 -11.37 -32.29 43.15
N HIS A 31 -11.08 -31.03 42.80
CA HIS A 31 -10.21 -30.71 41.65
C HIS A 31 -8.85 -31.37 41.87
N SER A 32 -8.56 -32.46 41.15
CA SER A 32 -7.31 -33.17 41.29
C SER A 32 -6.15 -32.29 40.79
N THR A 33 -5.11 -32.22 41.62
CA THR A 33 -3.81 -31.62 41.31
C THR A 33 -3.18 -32.15 40.01
N SER A 34 -3.62 -33.32 39.52
CA SER A 34 -3.15 -33.92 38.27
C SER A 34 -3.52 -33.13 37.01
N CYS A 35 -4.72 -32.53 36.95
CA CYS A 35 -5.11 -31.69 35.82
C CYS A 35 -4.29 -30.38 35.78
N THR A 36 -4.03 -29.78 36.94
CA THR A 36 -3.25 -28.54 37.04
C THR A 36 -1.77 -28.76 36.70
N VAL A 37 -1.21 -29.92 37.08
CA VAL A 37 0.17 -30.31 36.73
C VAL A 37 0.30 -30.63 35.23
N ALA A 38 -0.70 -31.25 34.61
CA ALA A 38 -0.70 -31.51 33.16
C ALA A 38 -0.74 -30.22 32.34
N TRP A 39 -1.58 -29.25 32.74
CA TRP A 39 -1.58 -27.91 32.13
C TRP A 39 -0.28 -27.14 32.42
N GLY A 40 0.26 -27.23 33.63
CA GLY A 40 1.55 -26.64 33.99
C GLY A 40 2.72 -27.19 33.16
N ALA A 41 2.79 -28.51 32.97
CA ALA A 41 3.82 -29.16 32.17
C ALA A 41 3.68 -28.84 30.67
N ALA A 42 2.46 -28.75 30.15
CA ALA A 42 2.21 -28.32 28.78
C ALA A 42 2.62 -26.85 28.55
N ILE A 43 2.33 -25.96 29.50
CA ILE A 43 2.75 -24.55 29.43
C ILE A 43 4.28 -24.44 29.53
N VAL A 44 4.92 -25.19 30.44
CA VAL A 44 6.39 -25.19 30.60
C VAL A 44 7.11 -25.82 29.39
N ALA A 45 6.50 -26.76 28.68
CA ALA A 45 7.06 -27.33 27.46
C ALA A 45 6.86 -26.43 26.23
N VAL A 46 5.76 -25.68 26.16
CA VAL A 46 5.42 -24.84 25.00
C VAL A 46 5.99 -23.42 25.13
N ALA A 47 6.10 -22.86 26.34
CA ALA A 47 6.60 -21.51 26.55
C ALA A 47 8.04 -21.29 26.04
N PRO A 48 9.01 -22.20 26.25
CA PRO A 48 10.36 -22.06 25.71
C PRO A 48 10.36 -22.11 24.18
N VAL A 49 9.55 -22.98 23.57
CA VAL A 49 9.46 -23.10 22.11
C VAL A 49 8.81 -21.87 21.50
N ALA A 50 7.77 -21.31 22.12
CA ALA A 50 7.12 -20.08 21.68
C ALA A 50 8.06 -18.86 21.82
N LEU A 51 8.77 -18.73 22.94
CA LEU A 51 9.74 -17.66 23.17
C LEU A 51 10.95 -17.76 22.22
N VAL A 52 11.48 -18.97 21.99
CA VAL A 52 12.56 -19.20 21.04
C VAL A 52 12.09 -19.00 19.60
N SER A 53 10.87 -19.39 19.25
CA SER A 53 10.31 -19.13 17.91
C SER A 53 10.14 -17.63 17.66
N ASN A 54 9.61 -16.90 18.65
CA ASN A 54 9.47 -15.45 18.56
C ASN A 54 10.83 -14.75 18.45
N ALA A 55 11.82 -15.15 19.25
CA ALA A 55 13.18 -14.59 19.16
C ALA A 55 13.86 -14.90 17.82
N ILE A 56 13.66 -16.10 17.26
CA ILE A 56 14.18 -16.48 15.94
C ILE A 56 13.50 -15.66 14.84
N ASP A 57 12.19 -15.47 14.91
CA ASP A 57 11.44 -14.70 13.93
C ASP A 57 11.80 -13.21 14.00
N GLU A 58 11.98 -12.66 15.20
CA GLU A 58 12.48 -11.30 15.43
C GLU A 58 13.90 -11.11 14.89
N HIS A 59 14.82 -12.05 15.18
CA HIS A 59 16.17 -12.02 14.60
C HIS A 59 16.17 -12.09 13.07
N ARG A 60 15.34 -12.94 12.48
CA ARG A 60 15.19 -13.05 11.01
C ARG A 60 14.64 -11.77 10.41
N GLN A 61 13.69 -11.13 11.09
CA GLN A 61 13.13 -9.87 10.65
C GLN A 61 14.18 -8.75 10.71
N ASN A 62 14.88 -8.60 11.83
CA ASN A 62 15.95 -7.62 12.00
C ASN A 62 17.05 -7.78 10.93
N ALA A 63 17.45 -9.02 10.63
CA ALA A 63 18.44 -9.29 9.59
C ALA A 63 17.96 -8.86 8.18
N ARG A 64 16.68 -9.10 7.84
CA ARG A 64 16.11 -8.67 6.54
C ARG A 64 16.04 -7.15 6.44
N GLU A 65 15.70 -6.49 7.53
CA GLU A 65 15.61 -5.03 7.56
C GLU A 65 16.99 -4.37 7.45
N GLU A 66 18.01 -4.94 8.09
CA GLU A 66 19.39 -4.49 7.92
C GLU A 66 19.91 -4.68 6.50
N ASP A 67 19.60 -5.81 5.86
CA ASP A 67 19.96 -6.04 4.45
C ASP A 67 19.25 -5.05 3.53
N THR A 68 17.96 -4.84 3.74
CA THR A 68 17.15 -3.86 2.99
C THR A 68 17.73 -2.45 3.13
N TRP A 69 18.13 -2.06 4.35
CA TRP A 69 18.78 -0.77 4.61
C TRP A 69 20.11 -0.62 3.86
N LYS A 70 20.95 -1.65 3.89
CA LYS A 70 22.25 -1.65 3.20
C LYS A 70 22.07 -1.52 1.68
N ARG A 71 21.17 -2.31 1.10
CA ARG A 71 20.89 -2.30 -0.33
C ARG A 71 20.26 -0.98 -0.78
N TRP A 72 19.37 -0.41 0.04
CA TRP A 72 18.82 0.92 -0.24
C TRP A 72 19.91 2.00 -0.23
N ASN A 73 20.79 2.02 0.77
CA ASN A 73 21.92 2.98 0.82
C ASN A 73 22.89 2.81 -0.35
N ALA A 74 23.05 1.59 -0.85
CA ALA A 74 23.80 1.29 -2.05
C ALA A 74 23.08 1.74 -3.35
N GLY A 75 21.84 2.22 -3.26
CA GLY A 75 21.05 2.64 -4.42
C GLY A 75 20.53 1.46 -5.24
N ASP A 76 20.24 0.33 -4.62
CA ASP A 76 19.76 -0.87 -5.33
C ASP A 76 18.36 -0.63 -5.95
N PRO A 77 18.21 -0.62 -7.29
CA PRO A 77 17.00 -0.14 -7.95
C PRO A 77 15.71 -0.87 -7.55
N PRO A 78 15.65 -2.21 -7.37
CA PRO A 78 14.47 -2.90 -6.88
C PRO A 78 14.03 -2.48 -5.48
N ILE A 79 14.98 -2.19 -4.58
CA ILE A 79 14.66 -1.77 -3.20
C ILE A 79 14.14 -0.33 -3.21
N VAL A 80 14.74 0.56 -4.00
CA VAL A 80 14.26 1.93 -4.17
C VAL A 80 12.88 1.95 -4.82
N ALA A 81 12.67 1.15 -5.87
CA ALA A 81 11.37 0.98 -6.53
C ALA A 81 10.29 0.46 -5.58
N GLN A 82 10.63 -0.55 -4.78
CA GLN A 82 9.75 -1.06 -3.74
C GLN A 82 9.37 0.04 -2.75
N CYS A 83 10.30 0.94 -2.41
CA CYS A 83 9.98 2.07 -1.55
C CYS A 83 8.96 3.03 -2.20
N VAL A 84 9.14 3.39 -3.47
CA VAL A 84 8.20 4.27 -4.17
C VAL A 84 6.77 3.72 -4.18
N VAL A 85 6.61 2.41 -4.39
CA VAL A 85 5.28 1.78 -4.48
C VAL A 85 4.71 1.48 -3.08
N ASN A 86 5.54 0.94 -2.20
CA ASN A 86 5.14 0.47 -0.88
C ASN A 86 6.36 0.37 0.05
N CYS A 87 6.86 1.52 0.51
CA CYS A 87 7.96 1.62 1.48
C CYS A 87 7.70 0.78 2.73
N ARG A 88 8.30 -0.40 2.75
CA ARG A 88 8.61 -1.14 3.98
C ARG A 88 10.00 -0.71 4.44
N VAL A 89 10.05 0.45 5.08
CA VAL A 89 11.31 0.98 5.61
C VAL A 89 11.80 0.14 6.80
N PRO A 90 13.14 -0.02 6.96
CA PRO A 90 13.73 -0.69 8.11
C PRO A 90 13.34 -0.07 9.46
N LEU A 91 13.30 -0.87 10.54
CA LEU A 91 12.97 -0.40 11.89
C LEU A 91 13.82 0.80 12.35
N ARG A 92 15.08 0.86 11.93
CA ARG A 92 15.99 1.98 12.28
C ARG A 92 15.44 3.32 11.80
N VAL A 93 14.77 3.33 10.64
CA VAL A 93 14.14 4.53 10.07
C VAL A 93 12.77 4.76 10.73
N THR A 94 12.00 3.74 11.05
CA THR A 94 10.68 3.94 11.68
C THR A 94 10.77 4.33 13.15
N GLN A 95 11.86 3.99 13.83
CA GLN A 95 12.21 4.50 15.17
C GLN A 95 12.77 5.92 15.12
N SER A 96 13.29 6.35 13.97
CA SER A 96 13.67 7.74 13.73
C SER A 96 12.43 8.63 13.53
N LYS A 97 12.57 9.94 13.72
CA LYS A 97 11.44 10.89 13.60
C LYS A 97 10.81 10.82 12.21
N SER A 98 9.52 11.16 12.10
CA SER A 98 8.75 11.16 10.85
C SER A 98 9.43 11.89 9.69
N ASP A 99 10.22 12.92 9.99
CA ASP A 99 10.88 13.75 8.98
C ASP A 99 11.97 13.01 8.22
N GLU A 100 12.70 12.10 8.87
CA GLU A 100 13.76 11.33 8.23
C GLU A 100 13.15 10.33 7.24
N TYR A 101 12.04 9.67 7.61
CA TYR A 101 11.26 8.85 6.69
C TYR A 101 10.80 9.63 5.46
N GLN A 102 10.26 10.83 5.64
CA GLN A 102 9.79 11.67 4.53
C GLN A 102 10.94 12.11 3.60
N GLN A 103 12.11 12.41 4.15
CA GLN A 103 13.31 12.75 3.37
C GLN A 103 13.84 11.55 2.59
N LEU A 104 13.81 10.35 3.18
CA LEU A 104 14.23 9.11 2.52
C LEU A 104 13.29 8.75 1.36
N PHE A 105 11.99 8.87 1.58
CA PHE A 105 11.01 8.71 0.52
C PHE A 105 11.23 9.72 -0.60
N ALA A 106 11.40 11.01 -0.26
CA ALA A 106 11.72 12.07 -1.22
C ALA A 106 12.93 11.73 -2.10
N ARG A 107 14.02 11.29 -1.47
CA ARG A 107 15.24 10.89 -2.18
C ARG A 107 15.02 9.72 -3.12
N SER A 108 14.20 8.74 -2.71
CA SER A 108 13.86 7.57 -3.53
C SER A 108 13.11 7.98 -4.80
N LEU A 109 12.19 8.96 -4.71
CA LEU A 109 11.51 9.53 -5.88
C LEU A 109 12.50 10.16 -6.85
N ASP A 110 13.42 10.98 -6.33
CA ASP A 110 14.42 11.68 -7.13
C ASP A 110 15.40 10.70 -7.81
N GLN A 111 15.78 9.62 -7.13
CA GLN A 111 16.63 8.57 -7.70
C GLN A 111 15.96 7.85 -8.87
N ILE A 112 14.72 7.39 -8.71
CA ILE A 112 13.98 6.70 -9.78
C ILE A 112 13.80 7.60 -11.00
N ILE A 113 13.46 8.87 -10.77
CA ILE A 113 13.32 9.86 -11.85
C ILE A 113 14.68 10.14 -12.51
N GLY A 114 15.76 10.24 -11.72
CA GLY A 114 17.10 10.44 -12.25
C GLY A 114 17.61 9.27 -13.09
N TRP A 115 17.25 8.04 -12.73
CA TRP A 115 17.69 6.84 -13.48
C TRP A 115 16.90 6.61 -14.76
N TRP A 116 15.56 6.75 -14.70
CA TRP A 116 14.67 6.25 -15.76
C TRP A 116 13.62 7.28 -16.21
N GLY A 117 13.61 8.49 -15.63
CA GLY A 117 12.52 9.44 -15.79
C GLY A 117 12.31 9.98 -17.20
N GLU A 118 13.34 9.99 -18.05
CA GLU A 118 13.26 10.51 -19.43
C GLU A 118 12.94 9.40 -20.44
N HIS A 119 13.48 8.20 -20.24
CA HIS A 119 13.33 7.07 -21.18
C HIS A 119 13.13 5.73 -20.44
N PRO A 120 11.99 5.53 -19.76
CA PRO A 120 11.72 4.28 -19.07
C PRO A 120 11.46 3.14 -20.07
N THR A 121 11.98 1.95 -19.79
CA THR A 121 11.57 0.73 -20.50
C THR A 121 10.16 0.30 -20.07
N PRO A 122 9.47 -0.58 -20.81
CA PRO A 122 8.13 -1.05 -20.43
C PRO A 122 8.03 -1.57 -18.99
N GLY A 123 8.99 -2.38 -18.54
CA GLY A 123 9.03 -2.90 -17.17
C GLY A 123 9.26 -1.84 -16.08
N GLN A 124 9.85 -0.69 -16.43
CA GLN A 124 10.13 0.42 -15.51
C GLN A 124 8.97 1.43 -15.42
N LEU A 125 8.19 1.56 -16.51
CA LEU A 125 7.11 2.54 -16.66
C LEU A 125 6.21 2.67 -15.42
N PRO A 126 5.68 1.58 -14.81
CA PRO A 126 4.78 1.71 -13.67
C PRO A 126 5.42 2.40 -12.46
N VAL A 127 6.68 2.05 -12.14
CA VAL A 127 7.40 2.61 -11.00
C VAL A 127 7.78 4.07 -11.24
N VAL A 128 8.18 4.41 -12.47
CA VAL A 128 8.54 5.80 -12.83
C VAL A 128 7.29 6.70 -12.80
N ALA A 129 6.16 6.20 -13.29
CA ALA A 129 4.88 6.91 -13.19
C ALA A 129 4.49 7.17 -11.72
N ALA A 130 4.66 6.18 -10.85
CA ALA A 130 4.43 6.35 -9.41
C ALA A 130 5.37 7.40 -8.79
N ALA A 131 6.65 7.38 -9.17
CA ALA A 131 7.62 8.36 -8.68
C ALA A 131 7.22 9.80 -9.06
N TYR A 132 6.83 10.02 -10.32
CA TYR A 132 6.33 11.31 -10.77
C TYR A 132 5.04 11.73 -10.08
N LYS A 133 4.09 10.80 -9.87
CA LYS A 133 2.86 11.08 -9.10
C LYS A 133 3.18 11.63 -7.72
N TYR A 134 3.95 10.87 -6.93
CA TYR A 134 4.27 11.26 -5.55
C TYR A 134 5.09 12.54 -5.47
N LYS A 135 6.00 12.76 -6.44
CA LYS A 135 6.74 14.02 -6.52
C LYS A 135 5.80 15.21 -6.78
N GLY A 136 4.85 15.05 -7.71
CA GLY A 136 3.83 16.05 -7.97
C GLY A 136 2.94 16.33 -6.74
N TRP A 137 2.43 15.29 -6.08
CA TRP A 137 1.61 15.40 -4.87
C TRP A 137 2.25 16.20 -3.76
N ARG A 138 3.52 15.93 -3.47
CA ARG A 138 4.26 16.65 -2.42
C ARG A 138 4.38 18.14 -2.71
N LEU A 139 4.36 18.53 -3.99
CA LEU A 139 4.47 19.91 -4.43
C LEU A 139 3.13 20.61 -4.57
N MET A 140 1.98 19.92 -4.53
CA MET A 140 0.67 20.53 -4.80
C MET A 140 0.35 21.74 -3.91
N ARG A 141 0.89 21.80 -2.69
CA ARG A 141 0.71 22.94 -1.78
C ARG A 141 1.83 23.98 -1.88
N SER A 142 3.08 23.55 -2.01
CA SER A 142 4.24 24.44 -1.96
C SER A 142 4.62 25.03 -3.33
N ASP A 143 4.42 24.28 -4.41
CA ASP A 143 4.68 24.69 -5.79
C ASP A 143 3.67 24.01 -6.75
N PRO A 144 2.46 24.58 -6.90
CA PRO A 144 1.41 24.02 -7.73
C PRO A 144 1.79 23.89 -9.22
N ALA A 145 2.65 24.77 -9.72
CA ALA A 145 3.09 24.76 -11.12
C ALA A 145 4.04 23.58 -11.38
N ALA A 146 5.03 23.37 -10.51
CA ALA A 146 5.89 22.20 -10.58
C ALA A 146 5.10 20.90 -10.34
N ALA A 147 4.13 20.91 -9.43
CA ALA A 147 3.24 19.78 -9.18
C ALA A 147 2.50 19.36 -10.45
N GLU A 148 1.89 20.31 -11.16
CA GLU A 148 1.19 20.06 -12.41
C GLU A 148 2.12 19.45 -13.47
N ALA A 149 3.34 19.96 -13.62
CA ALA A 149 4.31 19.45 -14.58
C ALA A 149 4.66 17.97 -14.31
N TYR A 150 4.94 17.60 -13.06
CA TYR A 150 5.24 16.21 -12.70
C TYR A 150 4.03 15.28 -12.83
N LEU A 151 2.83 15.74 -12.45
CA LEU A 151 1.61 14.95 -12.61
C LEU A 151 1.26 14.72 -14.08
N ARG A 152 1.52 15.70 -14.96
CA ARG A 152 1.38 15.53 -16.41
C ARG A 152 2.37 14.52 -16.97
N LYS A 153 3.63 14.52 -16.50
CA LYS A 153 4.60 13.45 -16.86
C LYS A 153 4.09 12.07 -16.43
N ALA A 154 3.57 11.95 -15.20
CA ALA A 154 2.96 10.71 -14.73
C ALA A 154 1.77 10.28 -15.59
N ALA A 155 0.90 11.23 -15.98
CA ALA A 155 -0.27 10.99 -16.84
C ALA A 155 0.13 10.42 -18.21
N VAL A 156 1.20 10.95 -18.83
CA VAL A 156 1.72 10.44 -20.10
C VAL A 156 2.19 9.00 -19.95
N MET A 157 2.90 8.68 -18.86
CA MET A 157 3.41 7.33 -18.62
C MET A 157 2.31 6.30 -18.38
N VAL A 158 1.28 6.64 -17.60
CA VAL A 158 0.14 5.72 -17.39
C VAL A 158 -0.70 5.55 -18.65
N ALA A 159 -0.70 6.54 -19.55
CA ALA A 159 -1.39 6.45 -20.83
C ALA A 159 -0.57 5.78 -21.93
N ALA A 160 0.70 5.46 -21.68
CA ALA A 160 1.58 4.82 -22.65
C ALA A 160 1.01 3.45 -23.06
N PRO A 161 1.01 3.10 -24.36
CA PRO A 161 0.59 1.78 -24.82
C PRO A 161 1.32 0.63 -24.11
N GLU A 162 2.61 0.82 -23.85
CA GLU A 162 3.53 -0.14 -23.22
C GLU A 162 3.25 -0.34 -21.73
N MET A 163 2.44 0.53 -21.10
CA MET A 163 2.07 0.41 -19.69
C MET A 163 1.41 -0.94 -19.38
N ALA A 164 0.58 -1.48 -20.30
CA ALA A 164 -0.09 -2.77 -20.11
C ALA A 164 0.89 -3.95 -20.09
N GLU A 165 2.00 -3.86 -20.82
CA GLU A 165 3.11 -4.82 -20.76
C GLU A 165 3.89 -4.64 -19.45
N GLY A 166 4.21 -3.40 -19.10
CA GLY A 166 4.90 -3.05 -17.86
C GLY A 166 4.21 -3.61 -16.62
N LEU A 167 2.89 -3.52 -16.53
CA LEU A 167 2.08 -4.04 -15.42
C LEU A 167 2.15 -5.56 -15.25
N LYS A 168 2.63 -6.29 -16.27
CA LYS A 168 2.83 -7.75 -16.24
C LYS A 168 4.31 -8.14 -16.20
N SER A 169 5.21 -7.15 -16.18
CA SER A 169 6.65 -7.39 -16.21
C SER A 169 7.14 -7.95 -14.86
N ASP A 170 8.11 -8.85 -14.96
CA ASP A 170 8.90 -9.40 -13.85
C ASP A 170 10.23 -8.65 -13.65
N TYR A 171 10.41 -7.49 -14.30
CA TYR A 171 11.60 -6.65 -14.17
C TYR A 171 11.93 -6.31 -12.70
N PHE A 172 10.89 -6.15 -11.88
CA PHE A 172 11.01 -5.99 -10.43
C PHE A 172 10.52 -7.25 -9.69
N PRO A 173 10.99 -7.46 -8.44
CA PRO A 173 10.46 -8.50 -7.58
C PRO A 173 8.92 -8.50 -7.53
N ILE A 174 8.36 -9.70 -7.41
CA ILE A 174 6.91 -9.92 -7.29
C ILE A 174 6.34 -9.02 -6.18
N GLY A 175 5.22 -8.36 -6.47
CA GLY A 175 4.56 -7.45 -5.52
C GLY A 175 5.10 -6.01 -5.52
N VAL A 176 6.06 -5.66 -6.39
CA VAL A 176 6.36 -4.25 -6.72
C VAL A 176 5.51 -3.81 -7.91
N VAL A 177 5.57 -4.55 -9.01
CA VAL A 177 4.75 -4.31 -10.21
C VAL A 177 3.79 -5.47 -10.45
N LEU A 178 4.35 -6.67 -10.65
CA LEU A 178 3.55 -7.88 -10.86
C LEU A 178 2.65 -8.13 -9.64
N ASN A 179 1.36 -8.44 -9.89
CA ASN A 179 0.29 -8.59 -8.90
C ASN A 179 -0.18 -7.30 -8.19
N ASN A 180 0.29 -6.12 -8.61
CA ASN A 180 -0.20 -4.82 -8.09
C ASN A 180 -1.04 -4.05 -9.11
N GLN A 181 -1.67 -4.72 -10.07
CA GLN A 181 -2.38 -4.04 -11.15
C GLN A 181 -3.43 -3.04 -10.64
N SER A 182 -4.19 -3.40 -9.59
CA SER A 182 -5.19 -2.50 -8.99
C SER A 182 -4.58 -1.20 -8.46
N TYR A 183 -3.41 -1.26 -7.82
CA TYR A 183 -2.69 -0.08 -7.35
C TYR A 183 -2.40 0.89 -8.49
N TYR A 184 -1.94 0.39 -9.64
CA TYR A 184 -1.64 1.25 -10.78
C TYR A 184 -2.88 1.74 -11.55
N VAL A 185 -4.00 1.00 -11.47
CA VAL A 185 -5.31 1.50 -11.93
C VAL A 185 -5.77 2.67 -11.08
N ASP A 186 -5.71 2.53 -9.75
CA ASP A 186 -6.05 3.60 -8.82
C ASP A 186 -5.11 4.80 -8.97
N MET A 187 -3.82 4.54 -9.20
CA MET A 187 -2.81 5.58 -9.46
C MET A 187 -3.17 6.47 -10.65
N ALA A 188 -3.70 5.92 -11.75
CA ALA A 188 -4.11 6.71 -12.90
C ALA A 188 -5.29 7.64 -12.57
N GLN A 189 -6.21 7.19 -11.72
CA GLN A 189 -7.35 7.99 -11.24
C GLN A 189 -6.85 9.13 -10.34
N GLU A 190 -6.02 8.79 -9.36
CA GLU A 190 -5.37 9.70 -8.42
C GLU A 190 -4.57 10.83 -9.10
N ILE A 191 -3.89 10.52 -10.22
CA ILE A 191 -3.19 11.53 -11.03
C ILE A 191 -4.19 12.54 -11.62
N GLN A 192 -5.29 12.07 -12.23
CA GLN A 192 -6.29 12.97 -12.81
C GLN A 192 -7.02 13.78 -11.75
N GLU A 193 -7.39 13.16 -10.63
CA GLU A 193 -7.97 13.84 -9.47
C GLU A 193 -7.10 15.04 -9.07
N SER A 194 -5.80 14.82 -8.92
CA SER A 194 -4.86 15.85 -8.49
C SER A 194 -4.72 16.97 -9.51
N LEU A 195 -4.70 16.63 -10.81
CA LEU A 195 -4.70 17.61 -11.89
C LEU A 195 -5.99 18.43 -11.93
N MET A 196 -7.15 17.82 -11.68
CA MET A 196 -8.43 18.52 -11.56
C MET A 196 -8.42 19.51 -10.39
N VAL A 197 -7.95 19.08 -9.22
CA VAL A 197 -7.80 19.94 -8.03
C VAL A 197 -6.89 21.13 -8.31
N LEU A 198 -5.74 20.90 -8.95
CA LEU A 198 -4.79 21.98 -9.30
C LEU A 198 -5.40 22.98 -10.29
N ARG A 199 -6.02 22.47 -11.36
CA ARG A 199 -6.67 23.32 -12.36
C ARG A 199 -7.77 24.17 -11.75
N PHE A 200 -8.64 23.55 -10.95
CA PHE A 200 -9.74 24.24 -10.31
C PHE A 200 -9.26 25.37 -9.38
N LYS A 201 -8.25 25.08 -8.54
CA LYS A 201 -7.63 26.09 -7.65
C LYS A 201 -6.97 27.23 -8.43
N LYS A 202 -6.37 26.93 -9.58
CA LYS A 202 -5.74 27.94 -10.46
C LYS A 202 -6.77 28.85 -11.12
N ASP A 203 -7.89 28.29 -11.56
CA ASP A 203 -8.91 29.01 -12.32
C ASP A 203 -9.89 29.78 -11.41
N GLY A 204 -9.84 29.57 -10.09
CA GLY A 204 -10.74 30.25 -9.13
C GLY A 204 -12.21 29.93 -9.38
N ALA A 205 -12.49 28.81 -10.03
CA ALA A 205 -13.81 28.39 -10.47
C ALA A 205 -14.72 28.14 -9.26
N ASN A 206 -16.04 28.22 -9.46
CA ASN A 206 -17.03 27.89 -8.45
C ASN A 206 -17.43 26.41 -8.54
N ALA A 207 -18.08 25.90 -7.48
CA ALA A 207 -18.49 24.50 -7.41
C ALA A 207 -19.29 24.01 -8.61
N ASP A 208 -20.16 24.89 -9.09
CA ASP A 208 -21.08 24.64 -10.18
C ASP A 208 -20.38 24.60 -11.56
N ASP A 209 -19.14 25.09 -11.64
CA ASP A 209 -18.32 25.08 -12.84
C ASP A 209 -17.49 23.78 -12.99
N PHE A 210 -17.51 22.91 -11.97
CA PHE A 210 -16.80 21.63 -12.06
C PHE A 210 -17.45 20.74 -13.13
N ARG A 211 -16.65 20.37 -14.12
CA ARG A 211 -17.01 19.43 -15.18
C ARG A 211 -15.96 18.34 -15.20
N CYS A 212 -16.38 17.10 -14.92
CA CYS A 212 -15.47 15.97 -14.80
C CYS A 212 -15.07 15.48 -16.21
N GLN A 213 -13.80 15.68 -16.54
CA GLN A 213 -13.16 15.27 -17.78
C GLN A 213 -11.65 15.05 -17.54
N PRO A 214 -10.98 14.15 -18.27
CA PRO A 214 -9.54 13.99 -18.13
C PRO A 214 -8.81 15.30 -18.45
N ILE A 215 -7.90 15.72 -17.58
CA ILE A 215 -7.09 16.95 -17.73
C ILE A 215 -5.80 16.70 -18.52
N ALA A 216 -5.33 15.45 -18.49
CA ALA A 216 -4.15 14.99 -19.21
C ALA A 216 -4.42 13.62 -19.85
N ALA A 217 -3.39 13.05 -20.48
CA ALA A 217 -3.45 11.75 -21.14
C ALA A 217 -4.12 10.69 -20.25
N TRP A 218 -5.05 9.94 -20.83
CA TRP A 218 -5.86 8.95 -20.13
C TRP A 218 -5.62 7.56 -20.72
N PRO A 219 -5.49 6.50 -19.90
CA PRO A 219 -5.11 5.19 -20.41
C PRO A 219 -6.12 4.59 -21.38
N PRO A 220 -5.71 4.28 -22.63
CA PRO A 220 -6.54 3.51 -23.54
C PRO A 220 -6.32 2.00 -23.38
N SER A 221 -5.17 1.59 -22.80
CA SER A 221 -4.64 0.22 -22.81
C SER A 221 -5.16 -0.66 -21.66
N TYR A 222 -5.83 -0.07 -20.66
CA TYR A 222 -6.43 -0.81 -19.55
C TYR A 222 -7.64 -0.05 -18.96
N SER A 223 -8.55 -0.80 -18.33
CA SER A 223 -9.82 -0.26 -17.86
C SER A 223 -9.63 0.59 -16.60
N VAL A 224 -9.92 1.89 -16.72
CA VAL A 224 -9.92 2.86 -15.62
C VAL A 224 -11.22 3.65 -15.66
N LYS A 225 -11.84 3.85 -14.48
CA LYS A 225 -13.08 4.64 -14.35
C LYS A 225 -12.72 6.05 -13.92
N LEU A 226 -13.14 7.05 -14.70
CA LEU A 226 -12.89 8.46 -14.39
C LEU A 226 -13.74 8.95 -13.21
N ASP A 227 -14.93 8.36 -13.03
CA ASP A 227 -15.91 8.71 -12.01
C ASP A 227 -15.28 8.82 -10.61
N LYS A 228 -14.46 7.85 -10.23
CA LYS A 228 -13.78 7.81 -8.93
C LYS A 228 -12.78 8.95 -8.74
N ALA A 229 -12.06 9.34 -9.79
CA ALA A 229 -11.15 10.50 -9.73
C ALA A 229 -11.94 11.81 -9.53
N CYS A 230 -13.14 11.89 -10.11
CA CYS A 230 -14.00 13.06 -10.01
C CYS A 230 -14.72 13.16 -8.68
N ASP A 231 -15.21 12.03 -8.14
CA ASP A 231 -15.68 11.94 -6.76
C ASP A 231 -14.61 12.46 -5.79
N GLY A 232 -13.37 11.97 -5.91
CA GLY A 232 -12.25 12.40 -5.06
C GLY A 232 -11.92 13.89 -5.22
N ALA A 233 -11.80 14.38 -6.45
CA ALA A 233 -11.47 15.78 -6.72
C ALA A 233 -12.53 16.73 -6.15
N TYR A 234 -13.80 16.38 -6.31
CA TYR A 234 -14.92 17.16 -5.78
C TYR A 234 -14.91 17.19 -4.25
N GLN A 235 -14.75 16.04 -3.59
CA GLN A 235 -14.63 15.98 -2.13
C GLN A 235 -13.50 16.89 -1.62
N GLN A 236 -12.32 16.84 -2.25
CA GLN A 236 -11.19 17.68 -1.86
C GLN A 236 -11.40 19.18 -2.08
N LEU A 237 -12.25 19.57 -3.04
CA LEU A 237 -12.50 20.96 -3.39
C LEU A 237 -13.64 21.59 -2.56
N TYR A 238 -14.70 20.84 -2.27
CA TYR A 238 -15.94 21.39 -1.71
C TYR A 238 -16.31 20.89 -0.33
N ASP A 239 -15.72 19.77 0.11
CA ASP A 239 -16.01 19.21 1.42
C ASP A 239 -14.74 18.71 2.13
N PRO A 240 -13.80 19.62 2.47
CA PRO A 240 -12.59 19.25 3.20
C PRO A 240 -12.88 18.67 4.61
N GLU A 241 -14.12 18.78 5.10
CA GLU A 241 -14.56 18.27 6.41
C GLU A 241 -15.43 17.01 6.33
N PHE A 242 -15.64 16.41 5.15
CA PHE A 242 -16.51 15.23 4.92
C PHE A 242 -17.98 15.40 5.39
N LYS A 243 -18.50 16.63 5.39
CA LYS A 243 -19.89 16.99 5.69
C LYS A 243 -20.83 16.82 4.48
N THR A 244 -21.45 15.62 4.43
CA THR A 244 -22.92 15.44 4.22
C THR A 244 -23.57 15.78 2.87
N ILE A 245 -22.90 15.73 1.72
CA ILE A 245 -23.61 15.66 0.43
C ILE A 245 -23.01 14.58 -0.48
N SER A 246 -23.76 13.49 -0.72
CA SER A 246 -23.39 12.47 -1.70
C SER A 246 -23.86 12.87 -3.09
N TYR A 247 -22.91 13.00 -4.01
CA TYR A 247 -23.20 13.19 -5.43
C TYR A 247 -23.03 11.85 -6.16
N ARG A 248 -23.77 11.67 -7.25
CA ARG A 248 -23.43 10.67 -8.28
C ARG A 248 -23.07 11.41 -9.55
N TYR A 249 -22.06 10.91 -10.25
CA TYR A 249 -21.74 11.43 -11.57
C TYR A 249 -22.53 10.67 -12.64
N GLN A 250 -23.12 11.42 -13.56
CA GLN A 250 -23.72 10.88 -14.77
C GLN A 250 -22.94 11.39 -15.98
N ARG A 251 -22.68 10.50 -16.94
CA ARG A 251 -22.04 10.86 -18.21
C ARG A 251 -23.07 11.47 -19.15
N ILE A 252 -22.89 12.75 -19.50
CA ILE A 252 -23.70 13.51 -20.46
C ILE A 252 -22.73 14.11 -21.48
N ASP A 253 -22.90 13.80 -22.77
CA ASP A 253 -22.05 14.33 -23.86
C ASP A 253 -20.54 14.15 -23.63
N SER A 254 -20.14 13.00 -23.08
CA SER A 254 -18.75 12.66 -22.71
C SER A 254 -18.12 13.49 -21.59
N VAL A 255 -18.89 14.35 -20.95
CA VAL A 255 -18.55 15.03 -19.71
C VAL A 255 -19.32 14.35 -18.57
N TYR A 256 -18.69 14.21 -17.42
CA TYR A 256 -19.38 13.74 -16.24
C TYR A 256 -19.88 14.95 -15.45
N GLU A 257 -21.20 15.04 -15.30
CA GLU A 257 -21.85 16.09 -14.54
C GLU A 257 -22.25 15.59 -13.15
N PRO A 258 -22.02 16.38 -12.08
CA PRO A 258 -22.44 16.02 -10.74
C PRO A 258 -23.97 16.12 -10.63
N VAL A 259 -24.61 15.03 -10.22
CA VAL A 259 -26.04 14.99 -9.94
C VAL A 259 -26.22 14.93 -8.42
N GLN A 260 -26.83 15.97 -7.86
CA GLN A 260 -27.14 16.03 -6.44
C GLN A 260 -28.17 14.97 -6.09
N GLN A 261 -27.87 14.10 -5.11
CA GLN A 261 -28.91 13.23 -4.56
C GLN A 261 -29.84 14.09 -3.69
N LYS A 262 -31.14 14.01 -4.01
CA LYS A 262 -32.20 14.60 -3.17
C LYS A 262 -32.31 13.88 -1.84
#